data_AF-M4VXF7-F1
#
_entry.id   AF-M4VXF7-F1
#
_cell.length_a   1.000
_cell.length_b   1.000
_cell.length_c   1.000
_cell.angle_alpha   90.00
_cell.angle_beta   90.00
_cell.angle_gamma   90.00
#
_symmetry.space_group_name_H-M   'P 1'
#
loop_
_entity.id
_entity.type
_entity.pdbx_description
1 polymer ?
#
loop_
_entity_poly.entity_id
_entity_poly.type
_entity_poly.pdbx_seq_one_letter_code
_entity_poly.pdbx_strand_id
1 'polypeptide(L)'
;MASTSDSPFGKLQGAFGTGQAQSTEIDYSHPQADKLRHAAETTLERSAAGLKLVRWAYQNNIQIKVLRHKSGQAFSPENRAVYLGISSDINTISPAHVLELGGALRQAQQQMTGHGTPTADMDPVAFEAQYHAKMLDIIVTMCKIAQELEAVGNGSEFIDSLKSFGHGDIYEAYISNGPGDHLTDVYFDNLEKQK
;
A
#
# COMPACT_ATOMS: atom_id res chain seq x y z
N MET A 1 53.46 -15.87 -50.57
CA MET A 1 53.40 -14.41 -50.45
C MET A 1 52.03 -14.04 -49.89
N ALA A 2 52.03 -13.25 -48.83
CA ALA A 2 50.88 -12.95 -47.98
C ALA A 2 49.86 -12.02 -48.65
N SER A 3 48.59 -12.17 -48.30
CA SER A 3 47.72 -11.03 -48.01
C SER A 3 46.61 -11.47 -47.06
N THR A 4 46.71 -10.93 -45.86
CA THR A 4 45.88 -11.11 -44.67
C THR A 4 44.59 -10.31 -44.79
N SER A 5 43.44 -10.98 -44.66
CA SER A 5 42.16 -10.34 -44.42
C SER A 5 42.01 -10.03 -42.92
N ASP A 6 42.50 -8.88 -42.48
CA ASP A 6 42.19 -8.35 -41.14
C ASP A 6 40.76 -7.78 -41.16
N SER A 7 39.80 -8.63 -40.80
CA SER A 7 38.45 -8.19 -40.45
C SER A 7 38.47 -7.69 -39.00
N PRO A 8 38.05 -6.44 -38.71
CA PRO A 8 38.15 -5.84 -37.37
C PRO A 8 37.18 -6.43 -36.34
N PHE A 9 36.41 -7.47 -36.69
CA PHE A 9 35.42 -8.10 -35.82
C PHE A 9 35.95 -9.30 -35.00
N GLY A 10 37.23 -9.65 -35.13
CA GLY A 10 37.85 -10.80 -34.44
C GLY A 10 38.34 -10.55 -33.00
N LYS A 11 38.10 -9.37 -32.40
CA LYS A 11 38.64 -8.99 -31.07
C LYS A 11 37.60 -8.48 -30.07
N LEU A 12 36.39 -9.06 -30.06
CA LEU A 12 35.43 -8.83 -28.96
C LEU A 12 34.95 -10.13 -28.29
N GLN A 13 35.65 -11.24 -28.55
CA GLN A 13 35.34 -12.53 -27.94
C GLN A 13 36.19 -12.69 -26.66
N GLY A 14 35.77 -12.03 -25.58
CA GLY A 14 36.45 -12.12 -24.29
C GLY A 14 36.01 -11.14 -23.19
N ALA A 15 35.08 -10.21 -23.48
CA ALA A 15 34.68 -9.17 -22.51
C ALA A 15 33.33 -9.46 -21.79
N PHE A 16 32.75 -10.64 -21.96
CA PHE A 16 31.59 -11.08 -21.19
C PHE A 16 31.99 -12.34 -20.44
N GLY A 17 32.23 -12.19 -19.13
CA GLY A 17 32.62 -13.29 -18.27
C GLY A 17 31.59 -14.43 -18.35
N THR A 18 32.09 -15.66 -18.47
CA THR A 18 31.33 -16.90 -18.25
C THR A 18 31.01 -17.08 -16.77
N GLY A 19 30.46 -16.06 -16.13
CA GLY A 19 29.83 -16.17 -14.84
C GLY A 19 28.44 -16.74 -15.07
N GLN A 20 28.16 -17.93 -14.54
CA GLN A 20 26.78 -18.27 -14.22
C GLN A 20 26.23 -17.09 -13.42
N ALA A 21 25.25 -16.39 -13.97
CA ALA A 21 24.44 -15.47 -13.20
C ALA A 21 23.75 -16.34 -12.15
N GLN A 22 24.37 -16.47 -10.97
CA GLN A 22 23.60 -16.70 -9.76
C GLN A 22 22.62 -15.55 -9.74
N SER A 23 21.37 -15.81 -10.07
CA SER A 23 20.27 -14.94 -9.70
C SER A 23 20.32 -14.89 -8.18
N THR A 24 21.06 -13.91 -7.64
CA THR A 24 20.97 -13.53 -6.24
C THR A 24 19.56 -13.00 -6.13
N GLU A 25 18.62 -13.89 -5.83
CA GLU A 25 17.26 -13.52 -5.49
C GLU A 25 17.38 -12.58 -4.30
N ILE A 26 17.15 -11.29 -4.56
CA ILE A 26 17.26 -10.29 -3.50
C ILE A 26 16.09 -10.57 -2.57
N ASP A 27 16.40 -11.07 -1.37
CA ASP A 27 15.38 -11.30 -0.35
C ASP A 27 14.93 -9.94 0.21
N TYR A 28 13.77 -9.49 -0.27
CA TYR A 28 13.11 -8.27 0.19
C TYR A 28 12.33 -8.49 1.50
N SER A 29 12.37 -9.68 2.10
CA SER A 29 11.61 -9.98 3.31
C SER A 29 12.16 -9.25 4.54
N HIS A 30 11.24 -8.77 5.38
CA HIS A 30 11.60 -8.23 6.68
C HIS A 30 12.05 -9.37 7.62
N PRO A 31 13.13 -9.23 8.42
CA PRO A 31 13.60 -10.30 9.32
C PRO A 31 12.55 -10.78 10.33
N GLN A 32 11.60 -9.91 10.67
CA GLN A 32 10.46 -10.18 11.57
C GLN A 32 9.10 -10.14 10.85
N ALA A 33 9.06 -10.47 9.55
CA ALA A 33 7.87 -10.32 8.71
C ALA A 33 6.61 -10.95 9.34
N ASP A 34 6.67 -12.21 9.78
CA ASP A 34 5.52 -12.90 10.35
C ASP A 34 5.05 -12.29 11.67
N LYS A 35 5.99 -11.92 12.54
CA LYS A 35 5.68 -11.28 13.82
C LYS A 35 4.98 -9.94 13.60
N LEU A 36 5.51 -9.10 12.70
CA LEU A 36 4.95 -7.79 12.40
C LEU A 36 3.60 -7.90 11.68
N ARG A 37 3.50 -8.80 10.71
CA ARG A 37 2.24 -9.12 10.01
C ARG A 37 1.15 -9.51 11.01
N HIS A 38 1.45 -10.50 11.86
CA HIS A 38 0.48 -11.00 12.83
C HIS A 38 0.09 -9.92 13.85
N ALA A 39 1.03 -9.09 14.31
CA ALA A 39 0.72 -7.98 15.20
C ALA A 39 -0.17 -6.92 14.53
N ALA A 40 0.08 -6.62 13.24
CA ALA A 40 -0.74 -5.70 12.47
C ALA A 40 -2.17 -6.22 12.27
N GLU A 41 -2.31 -7.48 11.84
CA GLU A 41 -3.61 -8.16 11.68
C GLU A 41 -4.38 -8.19 13.00
N THR A 42 -3.75 -8.65 14.08
CA THR A 42 -4.39 -8.75 15.41
C THR A 42 -4.86 -7.39 15.91
N THR A 43 -4.07 -6.33 15.68
CA THR A 43 -4.47 -4.98 16.07
C THR A 43 -5.63 -4.49 15.21
N LEU A 44 -5.56 -4.70 13.89
CA LEU A 44 -6.60 -4.32 12.95
C LEU A 44 -7.94 -5.02 13.23
N GLU A 45 -7.91 -6.30 13.62
CA GLU A 45 -9.09 -7.10 13.97
C GLU A 45 -9.86 -6.58 15.20
N ARG A 46 -9.26 -5.71 16.01
CA ARG A 46 -9.97 -5.05 17.13
C ARG A 46 -10.98 -3.99 16.65
N SER A 47 -10.86 -3.54 15.40
CA SER A 47 -11.87 -2.72 14.73
C SER A 47 -12.85 -3.61 13.97
N ALA A 48 -14.15 -3.29 14.01
CA ALA A 48 -15.17 -4.02 13.28
C ALA A 48 -14.98 -3.90 11.75
N ALA A 49 -14.56 -2.72 11.27
CA ALA A 49 -14.16 -2.49 9.89
C ALA A 49 -12.90 -3.28 9.52
N GLY A 50 -11.86 -3.23 10.37
CA GLY A 50 -10.61 -3.97 10.17
C GLY A 50 -10.82 -5.48 10.12
N LEU A 51 -11.58 -6.04 11.05
CA LEU A 51 -11.94 -7.46 11.08
C LEU A 51 -12.64 -7.92 9.79
N LYS A 52 -13.55 -7.10 9.25
CA LYS A 52 -14.22 -7.41 7.98
C LYS A 52 -13.23 -7.48 6.81
N LEU A 53 -12.26 -6.57 6.75
CA LEU A 53 -11.23 -6.56 5.72
C LEU A 53 -10.29 -7.76 5.83
N VAL A 54 -9.84 -8.09 7.04
CA VAL A 54 -8.96 -9.25 7.28
C VAL A 54 -9.69 -10.56 6.91
N ARG A 55 -10.94 -10.73 7.33
CA ARG A 55 -11.75 -11.90 6.95
C ARG A 55 -11.98 -11.98 5.44
N TRP A 56 -12.29 -10.85 4.81
CA TRP A 56 -12.45 -10.79 3.35
C TRP A 56 -11.16 -11.21 2.64
N ALA A 57 -10.00 -10.76 3.12
CA ALA A 57 -8.71 -11.12 2.57
C ALA A 57 -8.45 -12.63 2.66
N TYR A 58 -8.68 -13.25 3.82
CA TYR A 58 -8.57 -14.70 3.97
C TYR A 58 -9.54 -15.47 3.07
N GLN A 59 -10.80 -15.04 2.99
CA GLN A 59 -11.81 -15.67 2.13
C GLN A 59 -11.44 -15.62 0.64
N ASN A 60 -10.71 -14.59 0.22
CA ASN A 60 -10.32 -14.37 -1.18
C ASN A 60 -8.87 -14.79 -1.48
N ASN A 61 -8.19 -15.46 -0.54
CA ASN A 61 -6.80 -15.88 -0.64
C ASN A 61 -5.83 -14.71 -0.93
N ILE A 62 -6.08 -13.56 -0.30
CA ILE A 62 -5.19 -12.40 -0.36
C ILE A 62 -4.09 -12.59 0.69
N GLN A 63 -2.84 -12.66 0.24
CA GLN A 63 -1.67 -12.76 1.11
C GLN A 63 -1.31 -11.38 1.67
N ILE A 64 -0.87 -11.33 2.92
CA ILE A 64 -0.30 -10.12 3.52
C ILE A 64 1.18 -10.37 3.71
N LYS A 65 2.04 -9.54 3.10
CA LYS A 65 3.50 -9.69 3.12
C LYS A 65 4.14 -8.43 3.69
N VAL A 66 5.13 -8.61 4.54
CA VAL A 66 5.92 -7.51 5.10
C VAL A 66 7.29 -7.48 4.43
N LEU A 67 7.58 -6.38 3.75
CA LEU A 67 8.84 -6.17 3.03
C LEU A 67 9.74 -5.21 3.80
N ARG A 68 11.04 -5.37 3.61
CA ARG A 68 12.06 -4.41 4.05
C ARG A 68 12.03 -3.18 3.14
N HIS A 69 11.31 -2.16 3.56
CA HIS A 69 11.20 -0.90 2.83
C HIS A 69 10.98 0.26 3.81
N LYS A 70 11.30 1.51 3.42
CA LYS A 70 11.22 2.65 4.35
C LYS A 70 9.81 2.86 4.94
N SER A 71 8.79 2.77 4.10
CA SER A 71 7.38 2.86 4.46
C SER A 71 6.50 2.51 3.25
N GLY A 72 5.18 2.47 3.45
CA GLY A 72 4.21 2.41 2.37
C GLY A 72 3.55 1.05 2.19
N GLN A 73 2.52 1.03 1.36
CA GLN A 73 1.74 -0.17 1.09
C GLN A 73 1.43 -0.30 -0.40
N ALA A 74 1.24 -1.53 -0.86
CA ALA A 74 0.81 -1.80 -2.22
C ALA A 74 -0.04 -3.07 -2.29
N PHE A 75 -0.89 -3.16 -3.30
CA PHE A 75 -1.58 -4.39 -3.66
C PHE A 75 -1.15 -4.86 -5.05
N SER A 76 -0.77 -6.13 -5.17
CA SER A 76 -0.56 -6.83 -6.44
C SER A 76 -1.74 -7.75 -6.72
N PRO A 77 -2.55 -7.46 -7.75
CA PRO A 77 -3.65 -8.33 -8.17
C PRO A 77 -3.16 -9.68 -8.68
N GLU A 78 -2.04 -9.68 -9.41
CA GLU A 78 -1.44 -10.87 -10.02
C GLU A 78 -0.99 -11.87 -8.94
N ASN A 79 -0.28 -11.36 -7.93
CA ASN A 79 0.19 -12.18 -6.81
C ASN A 79 -0.86 -12.38 -5.72
N ARG A 80 -2.03 -11.75 -5.85
CA ARG A 80 -3.06 -11.63 -4.80
C ARG A 80 -2.44 -11.30 -3.45
N ALA A 81 -1.60 -10.28 -3.41
CA ALA A 81 -0.80 -9.95 -2.24
C ALA A 81 -0.85 -8.46 -1.91
N VAL A 82 -1.13 -8.16 -0.66
CA VAL A 82 -0.87 -6.87 -0.04
C VAL A 82 0.54 -6.88 0.52
N TYR A 83 1.30 -5.83 0.22
CA TYR A 83 2.64 -5.61 0.71
C TYR A 83 2.65 -4.42 1.64
N LEU A 84 3.25 -4.59 2.81
CA LEU A 84 3.48 -3.54 3.79
C LEU A 84 4.99 -3.34 3.94
N GLY A 85 5.47 -2.14 3.62
CA GLY A 85 6.87 -1.76 3.72
C GLY A 85 7.19 -1.29 5.13
N ILE A 86 8.05 -2.04 5.84
CA ILE A 86 8.51 -1.69 7.18
C ILE A 86 10.05 -1.68 7.19
N SER A 87 10.63 -0.65 7.80
CA SER A 87 12.08 -0.52 7.87
C SER A 87 12.68 -1.62 8.77
N SER A 88 13.86 -2.15 8.40
CA SER A 88 14.47 -3.32 9.04
C SER A 88 14.77 -3.18 10.53
N ASP A 89 14.90 -1.95 11.01
CA ASP A 89 15.15 -1.60 12.40
C ASP A 89 13.89 -1.61 13.28
N ILE A 90 12.70 -1.63 12.66
CA ILE A 90 11.42 -1.64 13.34
C ILE A 90 11.02 -3.07 13.69
N ASN A 91 10.85 -3.33 14.98
CA ASN A 91 10.52 -4.66 15.52
C ASN A 91 9.13 -4.73 16.19
N THR A 92 8.40 -3.62 16.16
CA THR A 92 7.06 -3.44 16.73
C THR A 92 6.18 -2.69 15.73
N ILE A 93 4.92 -3.10 15.62
CA ILE A 93 3.96 -2.44 14.74
C ILE A 93 3.58 -1.08 15.34
N SER A 94 3.41 -0.07 14.49
CA SER A 94 2.94 1.26 14.89
C SER A 94 1.48 1.42 14.45
N PRO A 95 0.74 2.37 15.03
CA PRO A 95 -0.61 2.71 14.58
C PRO A 95 -0.66 3.07 13.09
N ALA A 96 0.35 3.76 12.57
CA ALA A 96 0.50 4.06 11.14
C ALA A 96 0.53 2.79 10.29
N HIS A 97 1.34 1.79 10.62
CA HIS A 97 1.42 0.54 9.87
C HIS A 97 0.09 -0.24 9.87
N VAL A 98 -0.68 -0.16 10.96
CA VAL A 98 -2.00 -0.81 11.06
C VAL A 98 -3.00 -0.13 10.12
N LEU A 99 -3.01 1.21 10.08
CA LEU A 99 -3.86 1.97 9.17
C LEU A 99 -3.46 1.78 7.71
N GLU A 100 -2.17 1.74 7.40
CA GLU A 100 -1.65 1.42 6.06
C GLU A 100 -2.12 0.02 5.62
N LEU A 101 -2.06 -0.99 6.48
CA LEU A 101 -2.61 -2.32 6.20
C LEU A 101 -4.11 -2.27 5.93
N GLY A 102 -4.88 -1.53 6.74
CA GLY A 102 -6.31 -1.33 6.52
C GLY A 102 -6.62 -0.71 5.17
N GLY A 103 -5.90 0.36 4.81
CA GLY A 103 -6.01 1.01 3.50
C GLY A 103 -5.65 0.08 2.34
N ALA A 104 -4.59 -0.71 2.49
CA ALA A 104 -4.14 -1.68 1.51
C ALA A 104 -5.15 -2.80 1.25
N LEU A 105 -5.76 -3.33 2.32
CA LEU A 105 -6.80 -4.35 2.21
C LEU A 105 -8.06 -3.79 1.55
N ARG A 106 -8.39 -2.51 1.83
CA ARG A 106 -9.50 -1.84 1.15
C ARG A 106 -9.20 -1.64 -0.34
N GLN A 107 -7.99 -1.21 -0.69
CA GLN A 107 -7.54 -1.10 -2.07
C GLN A 107 -7.63 -2.43 -2.81
N ALA A 108 -7.20 -3.52 -2.17
CA ALA A 108 -7.32 -4.88 -2.69
C ALA A 108 -8.78 -5.27 -2.92
N GLN A 109 -9.67 -4.98 -1.96
CA GLN A 109 -11.10 -5.26 -2.07
C GLN A 109 -11.76 -4.50 -3.22
N GLN A 110 -11.49 -3.20 -3.36
CA GLN A 110 -11.98 -2.40 -4.48
C GLN A 110 -11.54 -3.03 -5.81
N GLN A 111 -10.26 -3.37 -5.95
CA GLN A 111 -9.72 -3.91 -7.19
C GLN A 111 -10.30 -5.28 -7.56
N MET A 112 -10.50 -6.15 -6.57
CA MET A 112 -11.09 -7.48 -6.77
C MET A 112 -12.60 -7.47 -7.05
N THR A 113 -13.29 -6.36 -6.71
CA THR A 113 -14.75 -6.22 -6.89
C THR A 113 -15.13 -5.34 -8.08
N GLY A 114 -14.19 -5.11 -9.01
CA GLY A 114 -14.44 -4.36 -10.25
C GLY A 114 -14.15 -2.87 -10.17
N HIS A 115 -13.73 -2.34 -9.01
CA HIS A 115 -13.25 -0.97 -8.85
C HIS A 115 -11.72 -0.94 -9.04
N GLY A 116 -11.31 -1.31 -10.26
CA GLY A 116 -9.91 -1.41 -10.68
C GLY A 116 -9.14 -0.10 -10.57
N THR A 117 -7.82 -0.18 -10.68
CA THR A 117 -6.99 1.03 -10.85
C THR A 117 -7.31 1.64 -12.22
N PRO A 118 -7.59 2.95 -12.30
CA PRO A 118 -7.79 3.63 -13.58
C PRO A 118 -6.59 3.42 -14.50
N THR A 119 -6.84 3.23 -15.79
CA THR A 119 -5.82 2.96 -16.80
C THR A 119 -5.61 4.19 -17.68
N ALA A 120 -4.41 4.34 -18.26
CA ALA A 120 -4.03 5.54 -19.00
C ALA A 120 -4.80 5.76 -20.32
N ASP A 121 -5.52 4.74 -20.78
CA ASP A 121 -6.41 4.77 -21.94
C ASP A 121 -7.83 5.28 -21.61
N MET A 122 -8.16 5.48 -20.34
CA MET A 122 -9.41 6.10 -19.93
C MET A 122 -9.47 7.58 -20.31
N ASP A 123 -10.68 8.09 -20.54
CA ASP A 123 -10.91 9.53 -20.64
C ASP A 123 -10.37 10.24 -19.38
N PRO A 124 -9.63 11.37 -19.51
CA PRO A 124 -9.01 12.03 -18.36
C PRO A 124 -9.98 12.40 -17.24
N VAL A 125 -11.21 12.82 -17.57
CA VAL A 125 -12.21 13.18 -16.55
C VAL A 125 -12.68 11.93 -15.81
N ALA A 126 -12.92 10.84 -16.55
CA ALA A 126 -13.27 9.55 -15.95
C ALA A 126 -12.14 8.96 -15.10
N PHE A 127 -10.89 9.12 -15.54
CA PHE A 127 -9.70 8.71 -14.82
C PHE A 127 -9.62 9.42 -13.45
N GLU A 128 -9.66 10.75 -13.44
CA GLU A 128 -9.57 11.56 -12.21
C GLU A 128 -10.73 11.24 -11.26
N ALA A 129 -11.96 11.16 -11.80
CA ALA A 129 -13.14 10.83 -10.99
C ALA A 129 -13.01 9.46 -10.31
N GLN A 130 -12.59 8.43 -11.04
CA GLN A 130 -12.42 7.09 -10.49
C GLN A 130 -11.23 7.02 -9.50
N TYR A 131 -10.13 7.70 -9.82
CA TYR A 131 -8.95 7.75 -8.95
C TYR A 131 -9.28 8.39 -7.60
N HIS A 132 -9.86 9.59 -7.62
CA HIS A 132 -10.19 10.34 -6.42
C HIS A 132 -11.28 9.66 -5.59
N ALA A 133 -12.33 9.11 -6.21
CA ALA A 133 -13.35 8.34 -5.51
C ALA A 133 -12.74 7.13 -4.79
N LYS A 134 -11.80 6.43 -5.45
CA LYS A 134 -11.09 5.27 -4.88
C LYS A 134 -10.22 5.67 -3.69
N MET A 135 -9.46 6.76 -3.82
CA MET A 135 -8.59 7.26 -2.75
C MET A 135 -9.40 7.74 -1.55
N LEU A 136 -10.48 8.49 -1.77
CA LEU A 136 -11.34 8.96 -0.70
C LEU A 136 -11.96 7.80 0.09
N ASP A 137 -12.45 6.76 -0.59
CA ASP A 137 -13.01 5.58 0.07
C ASP A 137 -11.96 4.81 0.92
N ILE A 138 -10.71 4.75 0.46
CA ILE A 138 -9.60 4.21 1.25
C ILE A 138 -9.37 5.05 2.51
N ILE A 139 -9.30 6.38 2.38
CA ILE A 139 -9.07 7.31 3.50
C ILE A 139 -10.21 7.24 4.51
N VAL A 140 -11.47 7.23 4.04
CA VAL A 140 -12.65 7.08 4.90
C VAL A 140 -12.63 5.74 5.65
N THR A 141 -12.17 4.68 4.99
CA THR A 141 -11.99 3.37 5.64
C THR A 141 -10.95 3.46 6.75
N MET A 142 -9.83 4.14 6.53
CA MET A 142 -8.82 4.37 7.56
C MET A 142 -9.36 5.24 8.72
N CYS A 143 -10.15 6.28 8.42
CA CYS A 143 -10.83 7.11 9.42
C CYS A 143 -11.75 6.28 10.33
N LYS A 144 -12.54 5.40 9.73
CA LYS A 144 -13.42 4.48 10.45
C LYS A 144 -12.64 3.50 11.33
N ILE A 145 -11.57 2.90 10.81
CA ILE A 145 -10.71 2.00 11.58
C ILE A 145 -10.09 2.73 12.77
N ALA A 146 -9.54 3.93 12.56
CA ALA A 146 -8.95 4.72 13.63
C ALA A 146 -9.98 5.02 14.74
N GLN A 147 -11.17 5.52 14.37
CA GLN A 147 -12.25 5.79 15.32
C GLN A 147 -12.63 4.54 16.14
N GLU A 148 -12.79 3.40 15.48
CA GLU A 148 -13.14 2.15 16.15
C GLU A 148 -12.01 1.65 17.07
N LEU A 149 -10.74 1.81 16.70
CA LEU A 149 -9.60 1.39 17.53
C LEU A 149 -9.39 2.30 18.75
N GLU A 150 -9.64 3.60 18.61
CA GLU A 150 -9.60 4.53 19.75
C GLU A 150 -10.63 4.17 20.81
N ALA A 151 -11.85 3.85 20.38
CA ALA A 151 -12.94 3.48 21.28
C ALA A 151 -12.64 2.22 22.11
N VAL A 152 -11.70 1.37 21.68
CA VAL A 152 -11.32 0.11 22.34
C VAL A 152 -9.98 0.24 23.08
N GLY A 153 -9.20 1.29 22.83
CA GLY A 153 -7.80 1.42 23.25
C GLY A 153 -7.45 2.61 24.15
N ASN A 154 -8.34 3.61 24.30
CA ASN A 154 -8.11 4.83 25.08
C ASN A 154 -6.79 5.56 24.72
N GLY A 155 -6.53 5.81 23.43
CA GLY A 155 -5.35 6.57 22.99
C GLY A 155 -5.55 7.23 21.62
N SER A 156 -4.93 8.41 21.42
CA SER A 156 -5.05 9.24 20.22
C SER A 156 -4.19 8.81 19.04
N GLU A 157 -3.37 7.75 19.22
CA GLU A 157 -2.22 7.49 18.35
C GLU A 157 -2.63 7.10 16.91
N PHE A 158 -3.83 6.54 16.74
CA PHE A 158 -4.39 6.24 15.41
C PHE A 158 -4.87 7.52 14.71
N ILE A 159 -5.52 8.45 15.42
CA ILE A 159 -5.86 9.76 14.87
C ILE A 159 -4.59 10.55 14.54
N ASP A 160 -3.58 10.53 15.41
CA ASP A 160 -2.31 11.20 15.18
C ASP A 160 -1.61 10.66 13.92
N SER A 161 -1.71 9.35 13.68
CA SER A 161 -1.24 8.73 12.44
C SER A 161 -2.01 9.23 11.21
N LEU A 162 -3.34 9.36 11.27
CA LEU A 162 -4.13 9.96 10.17
C LEU A 162 -3.71 11.40 9.88
N LYS A 163 -3.47 12.20 10.91
CA LYS A 163 -2.97 13.57 10.77
C LYS A 163 -1.59 13.59 10.11
N SER A 164 -0.70 12.66 10.49
CA SER A 164 0.62 12.53 9.88
C SER A 164 0.58 12.16 8.40
N PHE A 165 -0.47 11.49 7.95
CA PHE A 165 -0.73 11.20 6.53
C PHE A 165 -1.35 12.37 5.77
N GLY A 166 -1.69 13.48 6.45
CA GLY A 166 -2.41 14.60 5.86
C GLY A 166 -3.92 14.37 5.75
N HIS A 167 -4.48 13.43 6.51
CA HIS A 167 -5.92 13.11 6.50
C HIS A 167 -6.68 13.69 7.71
N GLY A 168 -6.08 14.63 8.44
CA GLY A 168 -6.67 15.26 9.63
C GLY A 168 -8.03 15.92 9.36
N ASP A 169 -8.09 16.85 8.41
CA ASP A 169 -9.33 17.57 8.07
C ASP A 169 -10.43 16.62 7.57
N ILE A 170 -10.05 15.56 6.83
CA ILE A 170 -10.98 14.53 6.35
C ILE A 170 -11.53 13.73 7.53
N TYR A 171 -10.69 13.37 8.51
CA TYR A 171 -11.12 12.70 9.73
C TYR A 171 -12.09 13.57 10.55
N GLU A 172 -11.78 14.86 10.73
CA GLU A 172 -12.65 15.81 11.44
C GLU A 172 -14.01 15.97 10.75
N ALA A 173 -14.03 16.04 9.42
CA ALA A 173 -15.25 16.06 8.63
C ALA A 173 -16.05 14.75 8.72
N TYR A 174 -15.35 13.61 8.78
CA TYR A 174 -15.95 12.28 8.93
C TYR A 174 -16.65 12.12 10.27
N ILE A 175 -16.03 12.54 11.38
CA ILE A 175 -16.66 12.41 12.71
C ILE A 175 -17.82 13.39 12.90
N SER A 176 -17.78 14.56 12.26
CA SER A 176 -18.78 15.61 12.46
C SER A 176 -20.08 15.32 11.73
N ASN A 177 -19.99 14.77 10.51
CA ASN A 177 -21.14 14.64 9.61
C ASN A 177 -21.30 13.23 9.01
N GLY A 178 -20.43 12.28 9.38
CA GLY A 178 -20.40 10.96 8.77
C GLY A 178 -19.89 10.96 7.32
N PRO A 179 -20.00 9.82 6.61
CA PRO A 179 -19.74 9.76 5.17
C PRO A 179 -20.82 10.51 4.39
N GLY A 180 -20.42 11.47 3.55
CA GLY A 180 -21.32 12.28 2.73
C GLY A 180 -20.58 13.18 1.74
N ASP A 181 -21.33 13.92 0.92
CA ASP A 181 -20.79 14.73 -0.19
C ASP A 181 -19.76 15.76 0.28
N HIS A 182 -19.91 16.30 1.50
CA HIS A 182 -18.98 17.25 2.11
C HIS A 182 -17.56 16.69 2.30
N LEU A 183 -17.38 15.36 2.37
CA LEU A 183 -16.05 14.75 2.43
C LEU A 183 -15.29 14.89 1.12
N THR A 184 -16.01 14.92 0.00
CA THR A 184 -15.41 15.13 -1.32
C THR A 184 -14.81 16.52 -1.41
N ASP A 185 -15.53 17.54 -0.92
CA ASP A 185 -15.05 18.92 -0.90
C ASP A 185 -13.78 19.05 -0.04
N VAL A 186 -13.82 18.55 1.20
CA VAL A 186 -12.66 18.57 2.12
C VAL A 186 -11.46 17.81 1.54
N TYR A 187 -11.71 16.71 0.82
CA TYR A 187 -10.67 15.96 0.16
C TYR A 187 -9.98 16.77 -0.95
N PHE A 188 -10.75 17.45 -1.81
CA PHE A 188 -10.18 18.28 -2.86
C PHE A 188 -9.47 19.52 -2.30
N ASP A 189 -10.03 20.17 -1.28
CA ASP A 189 -9.36 21.28 -0.58
C ASP A 189 -7.99 20.85 -0.03
N ASN A 190 -7.89 19.64 0.52
CA ASN A 190 -6.63 19.10 1.02
C ASN A 190 -5.62 18.80 -0.09
N LEU A 191 -6.07 18.31 -1.24
CA LEU A 191 -5.19 18.11 -2.40
C LEU A 191 -4.62 19.43 -2.92
N GLU A 192 -5.39 20.52 -2.87
CA GLU A 192 -4.92 21.85 -3.28
C GLU A 192 -3.87 22.41 -2.32
N LYS A 193 -4.02 22.21 -1.00
CA LYS A 193 -3.04 22.65 0.01
C LYS A 193 -1.68 21.95 -0.11
N GLN A 194 -1.61 20.79 -0.76
CA GLN A 194 -0.39 19.99 -0.90
C GLN A 194 0.39 20.27 -2.21
N LYS A 195 -0.14 21.13 -3.09
CA LYS A 195 0.52 21.59 -4.32
C LYS A 195 1.46 22.78 -4.05
#